data_AF-A0A952CH33-F1
#
_entry.id   AF-A0A952CH33-F1
#
_cell.length_a   1.000
_cell.length_b   1.000
_cell.length_c   1.000
_cell.angle_alpha   90.00
_cell.angle_beta   90.00
_cell.angle_gamma   90.00
#
_symmetry.space_group_name_H-M   'P 1'
#
loop_
_entity.id
_entity.type
_entity.pdbx_description
1 polymer ?
#
loop_
_entity_poly.entity_id
_entity_poly.type
_entity_poly.pdbx_seq_one_letter_code
_entity_poly.pdbx_strand_id
1 'polypeptide(L)'
;MQTIEIDTDVFAYLQKNARPFVDTPNSTLRRLLGLDVSKAQPQKKSPVASDVDLDALLAESLAIAAVRSKAPKANLQLLTQTGVLRNNQKLYLIDYQGKRVQKVSASVLGADLIYNGQRYSMSNLARQLLGQAGFKSNSVRGPAHWITDDGKTVKDLWQQYLDSQSKK
;
A
#
# COMPACT_ATOMS: atom_id res chain seq x y z
N MET A 1 6.65 7.51 -25.50
CA MET A 1 7.59 6.36 -25.61
C MET A 1 7.96 6.27 -27.07
N GLN A 2 9.24 6.37 -27.42
CA GLN A 2 9.67 6.23 -28.80
C GLN A 2 9.99 4.76 -29.08
N THR A 3 9.65 4.30 -30.28
CA THR A 3 9.92 2.94 -30.75
C THR A 3 11.05 3.00 -31.74
N ILE A 4 12.04 2.11 -31.59
CA ILE A 4 13.12 1.91 -32.55
C ILE A 4 13.07 0.45 -33.01
N GLU A 5 13.34 0.23 -34.30
CA GLU A 5 13.48 -1.11 -34.86
C GLU A 5 14.96 -1.48 -34.88
N ILE A 6 15.26 -2.70 -34.48
CA ILE A 6 16.62 -3.25 -34.47
C ILE A 6 16.58 -4.62 -35.15
N ASP A 7 17.72 -5.01 -35.72
CA ASP A 7 17.87 -6.34 -36.31
C ASP A 7 17.90 -7.45 -35.23
N THR A 8 17.78 -8.70 -35.71
CA THR A 8 17.72 -9.88 -34.86
C THR A 8 19.01 -10.11 -34.08
N ASP A 9 20.16 -9.79 -34.68
CA ASP A 9 21.48 -10.03 -34.08
C ASP A 9 21.74 -9.05 -32.93
N VAL A 10 21.38 -7.78 -33.10
CA VAL A 10 21.42 -6.75 -32.05
C VAL A 10 20.44 -7.13 -30.93
N PHE A 11 19.24 -7.61 -31.26
CA PHE A 11 18.29 -8.07 -30.24
C PHE A 11 18.86 -9.22 -29.40
N ALA A 12 19.45 -10.23 -30.03
CA ALA A 12 20.09 -11.35 -29.35
C ALA A 12 21.26 -10.89 -28.47
N TYR A 13 22.06 -9.94 -28.95
CA TYR A 13 23.16 -9.35 -28.18
C TYR A 13 22.65 -8.60 -26.94
N LEU A 14 21.56 -7.82 -27.07
CA LEU A 14 20.95 -7.14 -25.94
C LEU A 14 20.38 -8.13 -24.91
N GLN A 15 19.74 -9.20 -25.36
CA GLN A 15 19.19 -10.23 -24.48
C GLN A 15 20.27 -10.95 -23.69
N LYS A 16 21.41 -11.29 -24.33
CA LYS A 16 22.56 -11.91 -23.66
C LYS A 16 23.15 -11.05 -22.55
N ASN A 17 23.12 -9.73 -22.73
CA ASN A 17 23.68 -8.78 -21.78
C ASN A 17 22.67 -8.33 -20.72
N ALA A 18 21.38 -8.66 -20.86
CA ALA A 18 20.34 -8.25 -19.92
C ALA A 18 20.35 -9.10 -18.64
N ARG A 19 20.05 -8.48 -17.50
CA ARG A 19 19.78 -9.19 -16.25
C ARG A 19 18.34 -9.70 -16.23
N PRO A 20 18.10 -11.01 -16.03
CA PRO A 20 16.74 -11.57 -15.98
C PRO A 20 15.88 -10.84 -14.94
N PHE A 21 14.64 -10.49 -15.32
CA PHE A 21 13.62 -9.86 -14.46
C PHE A 21 13.96 -8.49 -13.85
N VAL A 22 15.15 -7.95 -14.12
CA VAL A 22 15.60 -6.65 -13.59
C VAL A 22 15.72 -5.63 -14.72
N ASP A 23 16.30 -6.03 -15.85
CA ASP A 23 16.56 -5.12 -16.95
C ASP A 23 15.39 -5.06 -17.95
N THR A 24 15.04 -3.84 -18.35
CA THR A 24 14.25 -3.53 -19.54
C THR A 24 15.17 -3.28 -20.74
N PRO A 25 14.69 -3.35 -22.00
CA PRO A 25 15.52 -3.07 -23.17
C PRO A 25 16.24 -1.71 -23.09
N ASN A 26 15.55 -0.67 -22.60
CA ASN A 26 16.12 0.66 -22.46
C ASN A 26 17.17 0.74 -21.34
N SER A 27 16.97 0.05 -20.20
CA SER A 27 17.98 0.03 -19.14
C SER A 27 19.22 -0.77 -19.54
N THR A 28 19.05 -1.87 -20.29
CA THR A 28 20.19 -2.61 -20.87
C THR A 28 20.99 -1.72 -21.82
N LEU A 29 20.32 -0.99 -22.71
CA LEU A 29 20.96 -0.07 -23.64
C LEU A 29 21.70 1.06 -22.91
N ARG A 30 21.07 1.71 -21.93
CA ARG A 30 21.70 2.79 -21.17
C ARG A 30 22.95 2.33 -20.44
N ARG A 31 22.93 1.12 -19.87
CA ARG A 31 24.09 0.51 -19.22
C ARG A 31 25.21 0.18 -20.21
N LEU A 32 24.87 -0.43 -21.35
CA LEU A 32 25.86 -0.78 -22.39
C LEU A 32 26.51 0.46 -23.02
N LEU A 33 25.75 1.55 -23.16
CA LEU A 33 26.22 2.80 -23.76
C LEU A 33 26.85 3.77 -22.73
N GLY A 34 26.98 3.37 -21.47
CA GLY A 34 27.53 4.24 -20.42
C GLY A 34 26.69 5.48 -20.12
N LEU A 35 25.40 5.46 -20.47
CA LEU A 35 24.45 6.57 -20.27
C LEU A 35 23.80 6.55 -18.87
N ASP A 36 24.28 5.68 -17.97
CA ASP A 36 23.94 5.65 -16.54
C ASP A 36 24.71 6.74 -15.74
N VAL A 37 25.02 7.86 -16.39
CA VAL A 37 25.49 9.06 -15.70
C VAL A 37 24.30 9.80 -15.08
N SER A 38 24.30 9.85 -13.75
CA SER A 38 23.46 10.68 -12.87
C SER A 38 22.10 10.13 -12.43
N LYS A 39 22.15 9.15 -11.51
CA LYS A 39 21.47 9.26 -10.21
C LYS A 39 22.44 8.86 -9.09
N ALA A 40 23.46 9.69 -8.88
CA ALA A 40 24.17 9.73 -7.62
C ALA A 40 23.22 10.33 -6.55
N GLN A 41 22.53 9.46 -5.81
CA GLN A 41 22.17 9.76 -4.42
C GLN A 41 23.26 9.16 -3.52
N PRO A 42 23.60 9.80 -2.40
CA PRO A 42 24.82 9.53 -1.67
C PRO A 42 24.72 8.17 -0.98
N GLN A 43 25.34 7.16 -1.57
CA GLN A 43 25.71 5.97 -0.82
C GLN A 43 26.85 6.38 0.12
N LYS A 44 26.52 6.44 1.42
CA LYS A 44 27.51 6.49 2.49
C LYS A 44 28.61 5.47 2.17
N LYS A 45 29.84 5.96 2.08
CA LYS A 45 31.04 5.12 2.03
C LYS A 45 31.09 4.33 3.33
N SER A 46 30.65 3.08 3.31
CA SER A 46 31.10 2.11 4.31
C SER A 46 32.49 1.66 3.88
N PRO A 47 33.50 1.72 4.75
CA PRO A 47 34.81 1.18 4.42
C PRO A 47 34.66 -0.33 4.26
N VAL A 48 35.08 -0.85 3.11
CA VAL A 48 35.33 -2.27 2.92
C VAL A 48 36.61 -2.57 3.69
N ALA A 49 36.47 -3.00 4.93
CA ALA A 49 37.48 -3.78 5.63
C ALA A 49 36.92 -5.20 5.74
N SER A 50 37.68 -6.12 5.16
CA SER A 50 37.47 -7.55 5.12
C SER A 50 37.44 -8.16 6.52
N ASP A 51 36.26 -8.21 7.13
CA ASP A 51 35.85 -9.13 8.20
C ASP A 51 34.35 -8.90 8.47
N VAL A 52 33.51 -9.14 7.46
CA VAL A 52 32.05 -9.04 7.64
C VAL A 52 31.58 -10.39 8.16
N ASP A 53 31.43 -10.47 9.47
CA ASP A 53 30.93 -11.66 10.15
C ASP A 53 29.54 -12.02 9.60
N LEU A 54 29.49 -13.16 8.91
CA LEU A 54 28.30 -13.62 8.20
C LEU A 54 27.13 -13.83 9.18
N ASP A 55 27.44 -14.20 10.43
CA ASP A 55 26.45 -14.36 11.50
C ASP A 55 25.89 -13.00 11.96
N ALA A 56 26.69 -11.95 11.97
CA ALA A 56 26.22 -10.60 12.29
C ALA A 56 25.26 -10.06 11.21
N LEU A 57 25.55 -10.31 9.93
CA LEU A 57 24.63 -9.96 8.83
C LEU A 57 23.34 -10.77 8.88
N LEU A 58 23.43 -12.05 9.23
CA LEU A 58 22.25 -12.91 9.35
C LEU A 58 21.37 -12.45 10.51
N ALA A 59 21.96 -12.15 11.67
CA ALA A 59 21.27 -11.61 12.83
C ALA A 59 20.60 -10.26 12.54
N GLU A 60 21.28 -9.36 11.83
CA GLU A 60 20.71 -8.07 11.42
C GLU A 60 19.55 -8.25 10.43
N SER A 61 19.67 -9.17 9.48
CA SER A 61 18.59 -9.50 8.54
C SER A 61 17.36 -10.10 9.25
N LEU A 62 17.57 -10.95 10.26
CA LEU A 62 16.52 -11.54 11.07
C LEU A 62 15.87 -10.50 12.00
N ALA A 63 16.64 -9.58 12.55
CA ALA A 63 16.13 -8.45 13.33
C ALA A 63 15.27 -7.53 12.45
N ILE A 64 15.72 -7.20 11.23
CA ILE A 64 14.93 -6.41 10.26
C ILE A 64 13.66 -7.15 9.84
N ALA A 65 13.72 -8.46 9.66
CA ALA A 65 12.55 -9.28 9.33
C ALA A 65 11.54 -9.36 10.49
N ALA A 66 12.02 -9.45 11.73
CA ALA A 66 11.18 -9.43 12.94
C ALA A 66 10.44 -8.10 13.13
N VAL A 67 11.07 -6.98 12.74
CA VAL A 67 10.46 -5.64 12.77
C VAL A 67 9.37 -5.48 11.70
N ARG A 68 9.44 -6.22 10.59
CA ARG A 68 8.43 -6.19 9.51
C ARG A 68 7.21 -7.08 9.81
N SER A 69 6.59 -6.91 10.97
CA SER A 69 5.25 -7.46 11.17
C SER A 69 4.23 -6.67 10.32
N LYS A 70 3.31 -7.38 9.67
CA LYS A 70 2.27 -6.73 8.84
C LYS A 70 1.42 -5.83 9.74
N ALA A 71 1.18 -4.60 9.31
CA ALA A 71 0.32 -3.68 10.04
C ALA A 71 -1.03 -4.36 10.37
N PRO A 72 -1.48 -4.29 11.63
CA PRO A 72 -2.70 -4.95 12.09
C PRO A 72 -3.91 -4.50 11.27
N LYS A 73 -4.69 -5.46 10.79
CA LYS A 73 -5.91 -5.19 10.02
C LYS A 73 -6.93 -4.48 10.90
N ALA A 74 -7.55 -3.42 10.37
CA ALA A 74 -8.61 -2.71 11.06
C ALA A 74 -9.78 -3.65 11.36
N ASN A 75 -10.21 -3.68 12.61
CA ASN A 75 -11.32 -4.53 13.07
C ASN A 75 -12.50 -3.65 13.53
N LEU A 76 -13.54 -3.59 12.68
CA LEU A 76 -14.73 -2.78 12.95
C LEU A 76 -15.49 -3.27 14.20
N GLN A 77 -15.57 -4.58 14.39
CA GLN A 77 -16.21 -5.17 15.57
C GLN A 77 -15.53 -4.69 16.85
N LEU A 78 -14.20 -4.68 16.89
CA LEU A 78 -13.47 -4.20 18.06
C LEU A 78 -13.69 -2.70 18.30
N LEU A 79 -13.73 -1.89 17.24
CA LEU A 79 -14.03 -0.45 17.35
C LEU A 79 -15.45 -0.19 17.89
N THR A 80 -16.43 -1.03 17.52
CA THR A 80 -17.79 -0.92 18.08
C THR A 80 -17.89 -1.40 19.53
N GLN A 81 -17.22 -2.51 19.87
CA GLN A 81 -17.20 -3.05 21.23
C GLN A 81 -16.49 -2.12 22.23
N THR A 82 -15.44 -1.44 21.78
CA THR A 82 -14.66 -0.49 22.59
C THR A 82 -15.31 0.89 22.66
N GLY A 83 -16.41 1.12 21.94
CA GLY A 83 -17.15 2.37 21.93
C GLY A 83 -16.52 3.50 21.11
N VAL A 84 -15.40 3.23 20.41
CA VAL A 84 -14.77 4.19 19.48
C VAL A 84 -15.70 4.51 18.32
N LEU A 85 -16.42 3.49 17.82
CA LEU A 85 -17.53 3.64 16.89
C LEU A 85 -18.82 3.16 17.57
N ARG A 86 -19.95 3.75 17.20
CA ARG A 86 -21.27 3.34 17.71
C ARG A 86 -22.01 2.53 16.66
N ASN A 87 -22.78 1.52 17.11
CA ASN A 87 -23.75 0.87 16.23
C ASN A 87 -24.78 1.90 15.74
N ASN A 88 -25.17 1.77 14.48
CA ASN A 88 -25.98 2.71 13.71
C ASN A 88 -25.34 4.09 13.44
N GLN A 89 -24.06 4.28 13.76
CA GLN A 89 -23.34 5.49 13.36
C GLN A 89 -23.17 5.53 11.84
N LYS A 90 -23.48 6.68 11.23
CA LYS A 90 -23.30 6.89 9.80
C LYS A 90 -21.83 7.17 9.48
N LEU A 91 -21.33 6.47 8.49
CA LEU A 91 -20.05 6.71 7.84
C LEU A 91 -20.30 7.15 6.41
N TYR A 92 -19.47 8.09 5.95
CA TYR A 92 -19.53 8.63 4.60
C TYR A 92 -18.39 8.04 3.78
N LEU A 93 -18.67 7.78 2.50
CA LEU A 93 -17.63 7.30 1.58
C LEU A 93 -16.80 8.50 1.09
N ILE A 94 -15.48 8.34 1.09
CA ILE A 94 -14.54 9.28 0.46
C ILE A 94 -13.79 8.63 -0.70
N ASP A 95 -13.45 9.43 -1.71
CA ASP A 95 -12.64 9.01 -2.85
C ASP A 95 -11.14 8.90 -2.49
N TYR A 96 -10.31 8.64 -3.49
CA TYR A 96 -8.85 8.55 -3.33
C TYR A 96 -8.17 9.89 -3.04
N GLN A 97 -8.87 11.01 -3.27
CA GLN A 97 -8.41 12.37 -2.97
C GLN A 97 -8.88 12.84 -1.59
N GLY A 98 -9.64 12.01 -0.86
CA GLY A 98 -10.23 12.35 0.43
C GLY A 98 -11.50 13.19 0.33
N LYS A 99 -12.08 13.37 -0.86
CA LYS A 99 -13.34 14.09 -1.05
C LYS A 99 -14.51 13.17 -0.82
N ARG A 100 -15.54 13.66 -0.12
CA ARG A 100 -16.78 12.92 0.13
C ARG A 100 -17.50 12.64 -1.20
N VAL A 101 -17.84 11.37 -1.43
CA VAL A 101 -18.69 10.95 -2.54
C VAL A 101 -20.13 11.30 -2.15
N GLN A 102 -20.75 12.21 -2.90
CA GLN A 102 -22.09 12.72 -2.56
C GLN A 102 -23.13 11.60 -2.56
N LYS A 103 -24.07 11.66 -1.60
CA LYS A 103 -25.21 10.73 -1.43
C LYS A 103 -24.87 9.30 -1.00
N VAL A 104 -23.63 9.05 -0.59
CA VAL A 104 -23.20 7.72 -0.15
C VAL A 104 -22.90 7.71 1.34
N SER A 105 -23.78 7.08 2.12
CA SER A 105 -23.60 6.86 3.56
C SER A 105 -24.00 5.45 3.96
N ALA A 106 -23.23 4.82 4.84
CA ALA A 106 -23.52 3.50 5.39
C ALA A 106 -23.54 3.54 6.92
N SER A 107 -24.37 2.73 7.55
CA SER A 107 -24.47 2.66 9.02
C SER A 107 -23.62 1.52 9.57
N VAL A 108 -22.85 1.75 10.63
CA VAL A 108 -22.04 0.71 11.27
C VAL A 108 -22.92 -0.28 12.03
N LEU A 109 -22.70 -1.58 11.88
CA LEU A 109 -23.36 -2.62 12.68
C LEU A 109 -22.40 -3.76 13.00
N GLY A 110 -21.80 -3.73 14.20
CA GLY A 110 -20.84 -4.74 14.64
C GLY A 110 -19.62 -4.81 13.72
N ALA A 111 -19.48 -5.91 12.98
CA ALA A 111 -18.37 -6.13 12.05
C ALA A 111 -18.61 -5.55 10.63
N ASP A 112 -19.85 -5.17 10.32
CA ASP A 112 -20.28 -4.84 8.96
C ASP A 112 -20.81 -3.40 8.85
N LEU A 113 -20.96 -2.95 7.60
CA LEU A 113 -21.68 -1.75 7.22
C LEU A 113 -23.03 -2.11 6.61
N ILE A 114 -24.07 -1.37 7.00
CA ILE A 114 -25.41 -1.45 6.45
C ILE A 114 -25.58 -0.37 5.39
N TYR A 115 -25.89 -0.79 4.18
CA TYR A 115 -26.23 0.09 3.07
C TYR A 115 -27.46 -0.46 2.36
N ASN A 116 -28.50 0.36 2.18
CA ASN A 116 -29.79 -0.05 1.60
C ASN A 116 -30.41 -1.30 2.27
N GLY A 117 -30.22 -1.47 3.57
CA GLY A 117 -30.73 -2.62 4.34
C GLY A 117 -29.92 -3.91 4.20
N GLN A 118 -28.87 -3.93 3.38
CA GLN A 118 -27.99 -5.09 3.20
C GLN A 118 -26.66 -4.91 3.96
N ARG A 119 -26.08 -6.02 4.41
CA ARG A 119 -24.80 -6.06 5.13
C ARG A 119 -23.64 -6.19 4.15
N TYR A 120 -22.61 -5.38 4.35
CA TYR A 120 -21.40 -5.42 3.56
C TYR A 120 -20.16 -5.20 4.43
N SER A 121 -19.06 -5.84 4.06
CA SER A 121 -17.76 -5.46 4.60
C SER A 121 -17.31 -4.10 4.05
N MET A 122 -16.52 -3.36 4.84
CA MET A 122 -16.00 -2.04 4.47
C MET A 122 -15.35 -2.01 3.09
N SER A 123 -14.51 -2.99 2.78
CA SER A 123 -13.77 -3.04 1.51
C SER A 123 -14.67 -3.40 0.33
N ASN A 124 -15.63 -4.31 0.53
CA ASN A 124 -16.51 -4.72 -0.56
C ASN A 124 -17.47 -3.58 -0.93
N LEU A 125 -18.07 -2.93 0.07
CA LEU A 125 -18.96 -1.81 -0.13
C LEU A 125 -18.23 -0.63 -0.78
N ALA A 126 -17.03 -0.29 -0.29
CA ALA A 126 -16.22 0.78 -0.87
C ALA A 126 -15.86 0.46 -2.33
N ARG A 127 -15.46 -0.77 -2.65
CA ARG A 127 -15.16 -1.18 -4.03
C ARG A 127 -16.36 -1.00 -4.95
N GLN A 128 -17.54 -1.45 -4.54
CA GLN A 128 -18.76 -1.36 -5.34
C GLN A 128 -19.13 0.11 -5.61
N LEU A 129 -19.14 0.95 -4.58
CA LEU A 129 -19.57 2.33 -4.67
C LEU A 129 -18.56 3.23 -5.38
N LEU A 130 -17.26 3.02 -5.15
CA LEU A 130 -16.21 3.72 -5.89
C LEU A 130 -16.22 3.31 -7.37
N GLY A 131 -16.51 2.04 -7.68
CA GLY A 131 -16.70 1.56 -9.05
C GLY A 131 -17.87 2.26 -9.75
N GLN A 132 -19.00 2.44 -9.06
CA GLN A 132 -20.16 3.20 -9.57
C GLN A 132 -19.84 4.68 -9.79
N ALA A 133 -18.97 5.27 -8.96
CA ALA A 133 -18.47 6.63 -9.12
C ALA A 133 -17.40 6.78 -10.23
N GLY A 134 -17.05 5.68 -10.93
CA GLY A 134 -16.11 5.69 -12.06
C GLY A 134 -14.66 5.38 -11.71
N PHE A 135 -14.34 5.07 -10.44
CA PHE A 135 -12.99 4.71 -10.03
C PHE A 135 -12.75 3.20 -10.17
N LYS A 136 -11.85 2.81 -11.08
CA LYS A 136 -11.47 1.40 -11.29
C LYS A 136 -10.21 1.07 -10.48
N SER A 137 -10.38 0.38 -9.37
CA SER A 137 -9.26 -0.22 -8.61
C SER A 137 -9.57 -1.65 -8.20
N ASN A 138 -8.62 -2.55 -8.44
CA ASN A 138 -8.73 -3.97 -8.04
C ASN A 138 -8.50 -4.17 -6.53
N SER A 139 -7.91 -3.18 -5.86
CA SER A 139 -7.58 -3.24 -4.44
C SER A 139 -8.00 -1.94 -3.75
N VAL A 140 -8.98 -2.05 -2.86
CA VAL A 140 -9.53 -0.91 -2.12
C VAL A 140 -9.20 -1.08 -0.64
N ARG A 141 -8.57 -0.07 -0.05
CA ARG A 141 -8.28 -0.03 1.39
C ARG A 141 -9.55 0.40 2.13
N GLY A 142 -10.52 -0.51 2.28
CA GLY A 142 -11.84 -0.23 2.85
C GLY A 142 -11.84 0.76 4.03
N PRO A 143 -11.12 0.51 5.13
CA PRO A 143 -11.11 1.39 6.30
C PRO A 143 -10.64 2.83 6.04
N ALA A 144 -9.84 3.06 4.99
CA ALA A 144 -9.36 4.39 4.64
C ALA A 144 -10.40 5.22 3.87
N HIS A 145 -11.43 4.59 3.31
CA HIS A 145 -12.47 5.25 2.51
C HIS A 145 -13.74 5.55 3.29
N TRP A 146 -13.81 5.17 4.56
CA TRP A 146 -14.97 5.44 5.41
C TRP A 146 -14.59 6.49 6.44
N ILE A 147 -15.31 7.60 6.46
CA ILE A 147 -15.09 8.74 7.35
C ILE A 147 -16.28 8.94 8.27
N THR A 148 -16.03 9.27 9.53
CA THR A 148 -17.08 9.74 10.45
C THR A 148 -17.49 11.17 10.12
N ASP A 149 -18.56 11.64 10.76
CA ASP A 149 -18.99 13.03 10.62
C ASP A 149 -17.89 14.01 11.08
N ASP A 150 -17.15 13.63 12.13
CA ASP A 150 -15.99 14.36 12.68
C ASP A 150 -14.77 14.44 11.74
N GLY A 151 -14.83 13.82 10.56
CA GLY A 151 -13.75 13.86 9.59
C GLY A 151 -12.61 12.86 9.85
N LYS A 152 -12.76 11.92 10.79
CA LYS A 152 -11.76 10.87 11.03
C LYS A 152 -12.08 9.63 10.21
N THR A 153 -11.07 9.03 9.58
CA THR A 153 -11.29 7.76 8.87
C THR A 153 -11.31 6.58 9.83
N VAL A 154 -11.96 5.48 9.45
CA VAL A 154 -11.94 4.25 10.25
C VAL A 154 -10.50 3.73 10.43
N LYS A 155 -9.63 3.95 9.43
CA LYS A 155 -8.20 3.66 9.53
C LYS A 155 -7.54 4.49 10.65
N ASP A 156 -7.82 5.78 10.74
CA ASP A 156 -7.23 6.65 11.77
C ASP A 156 -7.74 6.31 13.16
N LEU A 157 -9.04 5.99 13.28
CA LEU A 157 -9.63 5.52 14.53
C LEU A 157 -9.01 4.20 14.99
N TRP A 158 -8.74 3.29 14.04
CA TRP A 158 -8.03 2.05 14.33
C TRP A 158 -6.60 2.29 14.81
N GLN A 159 -5.86 3.19 14.16
CA GLN A 159 -4.51 3.53 14.59
C GLN A 159 -4.50 4.16 15.99
N GLN A 160 -5.40 5.11 16.25
CA GLN A 160 -5.57 5.74 17.57
C GLN A 160 -5.87 4.71 18.66
N TYR A 161 -6.70 3.71 18.35
CA TYR A 161 -6.97 2.61 19.27
C TYR A 161 -5.71 1.80 19.59
N LEU A 162 -4.94 1.39 18.58
CA LEU A 162 -3.69 0.63 18.77
C LEU A 162 -2.65 1.41 19.57
N ASP A 163 -2.47 2.69 19.27
CA ASP A 163 -1.54 3.56 19.99
C ASP A 163 -1.96 3.78 21.45
N SER A 164 -3.26 3.69 21.74
CA SER A 164 -3.78 3.75 23.10
C SER A 164 -3.60 2.43 23.86
N GLN A 165 -3.59 1.29 23.16
CA GLN A 165 -3.31 -0.02 23.77
C GLN A 165 -1.81 -0.22 24.05
N SER A 166 -0.91 0.37 23.27
CA SER A 166 0.54 0.25 23.49
C SER A 166 1.08 1.12 24.61
N LYS A 167 0.32 2.13 25.06
CA LYS A 167 0.66 3.04 26.16
C LYS A 167 0.16 2.58 27.53
N LYS A 168 -0.63 1.51 27.58
CA LYS A 168 -1.06 0.86 28.83
C LYS A 168 -0.12 -0.27 29.20
#